data_AF-A0A529W3J8-F1
#
_entry.id   AF-A0A529W3J8-F1
#
_cell.length_a   1.000
_cell.length_b   1.000
_cell.length_c   1.000
_cell.angle_alpha   90.00
_cell.angle_beta   90.00
_cell.angle_gamma   90.00
#
_symmetry.space_group_name_H-M   'P 1'
#
loop_
_entity.id
_entity.type
_entity.pdbx_description
1 polymer ?
#
loop_
_entity_poly.entity_id
_entity_poly.type
_entity_poly.pdbx_seq_one_letter_code
_entity_poly.pdbx_strand_id
1 'polypeptide(L)'
;SGFQDLAAGATRQVAFTYTATDSHGAVSNTGTVSVTVTGVNDAPVITSAAQSGSVSEGDDGASRTATGQVIFSDVDVGDTHAFSVSAAAAYGMATVDADGTWHYTVNDTGAVDALAQGESLSDSFTV
;
A
#
# COMPACT_ATOMS: atom_id res chain seq x y z
N SER A 1 -19.78 5.23 3.65
CA SER A 1 -19.03 6.43 4.07
C SER A 1 -18.85 7.32 2.86
N GLY A 2 -18.87 8.65 2.99
CA GLY A 2 -18.88 9.59 1.85
C GLY A 2 -17.82 10.69 1.91
N PHE A 3 -16.79 10.52 2.75
CA PHE A 3 -15.71 11.48 2.94
C PHE A 3 -14.33 10.83 3.13
N GLN A 4 -14.25 9.48 3.14
CA GLN A 4 -12.96 8.79 3.29
C GLN A 4 -12.06 8.98 2.07
N ASP A 5 -12.62 9.43 0.95
CA ASP A 5 -11.88 9.68 -0.27
C ASP A 5 -11.14 11.03 -0.27
N LEU A 6 -11.35 11.85 0.77
CA LEU A 6 -10.74 13.18 0.86
C LEU A 6 -9.32 13.09 1.39
N ALA A 7 -8.35 13.27 0.50
CA ALA A 7 -6.95 13.47 0.87
C ALA A 7 -6.77 14.61 1.90
N ALA A 8 -5.61 14.61 2.57
CA ALA A 8 -5.29 15.58 3.61
C ALA A 8 -5.49 17.04 3.15
N GLY A 9 -6.39 17.75 3.84
CA GLY A 9 -6.70 19.16 3.54
C GLY A 9 -7.67 19.38 2.37
N ALA A 10 -8.04 18.33 1.61
CA ALA A 10 -9.16 18.40 0.69
C ALA A 10 -10.45 18.67 1.46
N THR A 11 -11.41 19.37 0.86
CA THR A 11 -12.67 19.71 1.54
C THR A 11 -13.90 19.36 0.72
N ARG A 12 -14.99 19.05 1.43
CA ARG A 12 -16.32 18.87 0.85
C ARG A 12 -17.34 19.58 1.72
N GLN A 13 -18.19 20.39 1.11
CA GLN A 13 -19.31 21.00 1.82
C GLN A 13 -20.54 20.11 1.80
N VAL A 14 -21.22 20.04 2.93
CA VAL A 14 -22.56 19.50 3.07
C VAL A 14 -23.46 20.61 3.55
N ALA A 15 -24.60 20.80 2.89
CA ALA A 15 -25.56 21.81 3.29
C ALA A 15 -26.92 21.18 3.57
N PHE A 16 -27.62 21.72 4.56
CA PHE A 16 -29.03 21.44 4.78
C PHE A 16 -29.79 22.74 5.01
N THR A 17 -31.07 22.71 4.66
CA THR A 17 -31.96 23.86 4.80
C THR A 17 -32.91 23.65 5.97
N TYR A 18 -33.38 24.74 6.57
CA TYR A 18 -34.34 24.72 7.66
C TYR A 18 -35.31 25.91 7.58
N THR A 19 -36.48 25.74 8.17
CA THR A 19 -37.48 26.79 8.41
C THR A 19 -37.94 26.71 9.86
N ALA A 20 -38.49 27.79 10.39
CA ALA A 20 -39.12 27.83 11.71
C ALA A 20 -40.62 28.10 11.57
N THR A 21 -41.43 27.48 12.44
CA THR A 21 -42.88 27.70 12.50
C THR A 21 -43.26 28.25 13.87
N ASP A 22 -44.05 29.32 13.93
CA ASP A 22 -44.53 29.88 15.20
C ASP A 22 -45.75 29.12 15.77
N SER A 23 -46.20 29.52 16.97
CA SER A 23 -47.35 28.89 17.63
C SER A 23 -48.69 29.10 16.91
N HIS A 24 -48.74 29.98 15.91
CA HIS A 24 -49.92 30.29 15.10
C HIS A 24 -49.81 29.71 13.67
N GLY A 25 -48.75 28.98 13.36
CA GLY A 25 -48.56 28.27 12.10
C GLY A 25 -47.88 29.08 10.98
N ALA A 26 -47.39 30.29 11.25
CA ALA A 26 -46.63 31.05 10.25
C ALA A 26 -45.22 30.45 10.10
N VAL A 27 -44.74 30.31 8.85
CA VAL A 27 -43.44 29.71 8.53
C VAL A 27 -42.45 30.80 8.07
N SER A 28 -41.20 30.74 8.55
CA SER A 28 -40.13 31.65 8.16
C SER A 28 -39.67 31.45 6.71
N ASN A 29 -38.80 32.34 6.22
CA ASN A 29 -37.96 32.02 5.06
C ASN A 29 -37.05 30.83 5.36
N THR A 30 -36.55 30.19 4.30
CA THR A 30 -35.56 29.12 4.40
C THR A 30 -34.20 29.68 4.80
N GLY A 31 -33.58 29.10 5.82
CA GLY A 31 -32.17 29.26 6.16
C GLY A 31 -31.35 28.07 5.67
N THR A 32 -30.05 28.27 5.46
CA THR A 32 -29.10 27.20 5.08
C THR A 32 -28.00 27.12 6.12
N VAL A 33 -27.68 25.90 6.55
CA VAL A 33 -26.45 25.59 7.30
C VAL A 33 -25.51 24.88 6.36
N SER A 34 -24.28 25.38 6.25
CA SER A 34 -23.19 24.71 5.53
C SER A 34 -22.16 24.17 6.53
N VAL A 35 -21.76 22.93 6.34
CA VAL A 35 -20.70 22.25 7.08
C VAL A 35 -19.57 21.92 6.11
N THR A 36 -18.36 22.36 6.42
CA THR A 36 -17.17 21.97 5.66
C THR A 36 -16.50 20.78 6.34
N VAL A 37 -16.42 19.66 5.63
CA VAL A 37 -15.62 18.50 6.03
C VAL A 37 -14.23 18.66 5.44
N THR A 38 -13.19 18.49 6.25
CA THR A 38 -11.78 18.50 5.82
C THR A 38 -11.23 17.09 5.95
N GLY A 39 -10.62 16.59 4.88
CA GLY A 39 -9.97 15.30 4.81
C GLY A 39 -8.70 15.22 5.66
N VAL A 40 -8.38 14.00 6.09
CA VAL A 40 -7.14 13.63 6.79
C VAL A 40 -6.43 12.60 5.93
N ASN A 41 -5.11 12.45 6.10
CA ASN A 41 -4.36 11.39 5.42
C ASN A 41 -4.66 10.04 6.09
N ASP A 42 -5.25 9.12 5.36
CA ASP A 42 -5.29 7.70 5.66
C ASP A 42 -3.98 7.04 5.16
N ALA A 43 -3.48 6.02 5.86
CA ALA A 43 -2.24 5.35 5.43
C ALA A 43 -2.56 4.23 4.41
N PRO A 44 -1.71 3.99 3.40
CA PRO A 44 -1.88 2.86 2.50
C PRO A 44 -1.75 1.54 3.27
N VAL A 45 -2.49 0.52 2.83
CA VAL A 45 -2.52 -0.81 3.44
C VAL A 45 -2.12 -1.86 2.41
N ILE A 46 -1.12 -2.69 2.72
CA ILE A 46 -0.79 -3.87 1.92
C ILE A 46 -1.93 -4.89 2.01
N THR A 47 -2.46 -5.30 0.86
CA THR A 47 -3.58 -6.23 0.73
C THR A 47 -3.18 -7.59 0.15
N SER A 48 -2.00 -7.70 -0.46
CA SER A 48 -1.40 -8.99 -0.78
C SER A 48 -1.03 -9.75 0.49
N ALA A 49 -1.16 -11.09 0.48
CA ALA A 49 -0.61 -11.93 1.54
C ALA A 49 0.93 -11.86 1.57
N ALA A 50 1.53 -12.39 2.64
CA ALA A 50 2.97 -12.64 2.67
C ALA A 50 3.37 -13.56 1.51
N GLN A 51 4.48 -13.23 0.86
CA GLN A 51 4.96 -13.92 -0.34
C GLN A 51 6.27 -14.64 -0.06
N SER A 52 6.55 -15.68 -0.84
CA SER A 52 7.79 -16.44 -0.80
C SER A 52 8.16 -16.86 -2.22
N GLY A 53 9.47 -16.93 -2.50
CA GLY A 53 10.00 -17.49 -3.73
C GLY A 53 11.17 -18.42 -3.44
N SER A 54 11.38 -19.40 -4.31
CA SER A 54 12.52 -20.31 -4.25
C SER A 54 13.40 -20.10 -5.48
N VAL A 55 14.70 -20.16 -5.28
CA VAL A 55 15.73 -20.07 -6.33
C VAL A 55 16.71 -21.22 -6.16
N SER A 56 17.44 -21.55 -7.23
CA SER A 56 18.50 -22.56 -7.22
C SER A 56 19.87 -21.89 -7.34
N GLU A 57 20.92 -22.57 -6.86
CA GLU A 57 22.33 -22.19 -7.01
C GLU A 57 22.86 -22.30 -8.45
N GLY A 58 22.05 -22.82 -9.39
CA GLY A 58 22.49 -23.10 -10.77
C GLY A 58 23.05 -21.90 -11.55
N ASP A 59 23.90 -22.19 -12.54
CA ASP A 59 24.60 -21.19 -13.36
C ASP A 59 23.68 -20.41 -14.33
N ASP A 60 22.42 -20.80 -14.50
CA ASP A 60 21.48 -20.08 -15.35
C ASP A 60 20.78 -18.95 -14.58
N GLY A 61 21.02 -17.71 -15.03
CA GLY A 61 20.55 -16.51 -14.33
C GLY A 61 19.03 -16.46 -14.05
N ALA A 62 18.21 -17.17 -14.82
CA ALA A 62 16.77 -17.27 -14.56
C ALA A 62 16.46 -18.08 -13.29
N SER A 63 17.17 -19.17 -13.03
CA SER A 63 16.97 -20.06 -11.87
C SER A 63 17.39 -19.42 -10.55
N ARG A 64 18.22 -18.37 -10.63
CA ARG A 64 18.75 -17.59 -9.50
C ARG A 64 17.83 -16.46 -9.03
N THR A 65 16.70 -16.28 -9.70
CA THR A 65 15.81 -15.15 -9.46
C THR A 65 14.42 -15.59 -9.04
N ALA A 66 13.86 -14.87 -8.08
CA ALA A 66 12.47 -14.99 -7.67
C ALA A 66 11.80 -13.63 -7.75
N THR A 67 10.51 -13.63 -8.08
CA THR A 67 9.71 -12.41 -8.18
C THR A 67 8.29 -12.64 -7.67
N GLY A 68 7.64 -11.55 -7.31
CA GLY A 68 6.24 -11.50 -6.96
C GLY A 68 5.76 -10.05 -6.93
N GLN A 69 4.51 -9.85 -6.51
CA GLN A 69 3.83 -8.56 -6.65
C GLN A 69 3.23 -8.14 -5.32
N VAL A 70 3.73 -7.06 -4.73
CA VAL A 70 3.06 -6.42 -3.59
C VAL A 70 1.86 -5.64 -4.12
N ILE A 71 0.71 -5.82 -3.48
CA ILE A 71 -0.53 -5.10 -3.80
C ILE A 71 -0.95 -4.34 -2.55
N PHE A 72 -1.34 -3.09 -2.72
CA PHE A 72 -1.85 -2.25 -1.64
C PHE A 72 -3.15 -1.53 -2.06
N SER A 73 -3.79 -0.90 -1.09
CA SER A 73 -4.90 0.02 -1.31
C SER A 73 -4.73 1.27 -0.46
N ASP A 74 -5.17 2.39 -0.99
CA ASP A 74 -5.34 3.64 -0.27
C ASP A 74 -6.72 4.20 -0.61
N VAL A 75 -7.41 4.77 0.37
CA VAL A 75 -8.75 5.31 0.20
C VAL A 75 -8.71 6.77 -0.25
N ASP A 76 -7.63 7.49 0.02
CA ASP A 76 -7.46 8.89 -0.35
C ASP A 76 -7.27 9.07 -1.86
N VAL A 77 -8.04 9.99 -2.44
CA VAL A 77 -7.98 10.26 -3.88
C VAL A 77 -6.84 11.23 -4.21
N GLY A 78 -6.02 10.84 -5.18
CA GLY A 78 -4.94 11.69 -5.71
C GLY A 78 -3.61 11.53 -4.99
N ASP A 79 -3.54 10.63 -4.01
CA ASP A 79 -2.31 10.26 -3.35
C ASP A 79 -1.34 9.56 -4.32
N THR A 80 -0.05 9.74 -4.03
CA THR A 80 1.04 9.05 -4.73
C THR A 80 1.74 8.12 -3.76
N HIS A 81 2.07 6.93 -4.23
CA HIS A 81 2.69 5.90 -3.40
C HIS A 81 4.06 5.53 -3.94
N ALA A 82 4.92 5.08 -3.03
CA ALA A 82 6.24 4.59 -3.36
C ALA A 82 6.49 3.30 -2.57
N PHE A 83 7.17 2.35 -3.19
CA PHE A 83 7.65 1.13 -2.54
C PHE A 83 9.12 1.27 -2.19
N SER A 84 9.52 0.62 -1.11
CA SER A 84 10.92 0.52 -0.72
C SER A 84 11.15 -0.81 -0.03
N VAL A 85 12.21 -1.52 -0.39
CA VAL A 85 12.54 -2.79 0.25
C VAL A 85 13.59 -2.59 1.35
N SER A 86 13.38 -3.21 2.51
CA SER A 86 14.39 -3.30 3.55
C SER A 86 15.47 -4.28 3.13
N ALA A 87 16.75 -3.90 3.24
CA ALA A 87 17.85 -4.82 3.00
C ALA A 87 17.99 -5.80 4.17
N ALA A 88 17.56 -7.04 3.97
CA ALA A 88 18.07 -8.20 4.70
C ALA A 88 18.28 -9.31 3.69
N ALA A 89 19.51 -9.38 3.18
CA ALA A 89 19.89 -10.39 2.21
C ALA A 89 21.33 -10.84 2.50
N ALA A 90 21.47 -11.87 3.32
CA ALA A 90 22.76 -12.49 3.61
C ALA A 90 23.28 -13.29 2.41
N TYR A 91 22.36 -13.78 1.57
CA TYR A 91 22.65 -14.70 0.47
C TYR A 91 22.24 -14.13 -0.90
N GLY A 92 21.62 -12.96 -0.96
CA GLY A 92 21.19 -12.36 -2.22
C GLY A 92 21.08 -10.84 -2.19
N MET A 93 20.28 -10.32 -3.10
CA MET A 93 19.86 -8.93 -3.15
C MET A 93 18.38 -8.85 -3.51
N ALA A 94 17.63 -8.06 -2.74
CA ALA A 94 16.23 -7.76 -2.98
C ALA A 94 16.05 -6.33 -3.52
N THR A 95 15.18 -6.15 -4.50
CA THR A 95 14.74 -4.85 -5.04
C THR A 95 13.23 -4.83 -5.18
N VAL A 96 12.63 -3.64 -5.24
CA VAL A 96 11.21 -3.47 -5.56
C VAL A 96 11.04 -2.34 -6.55
N ASP A 97 10.24 -2.60 -7.58
CA ASP A 97 9.90 -1.63 -8.62
C ASP A 97 8.75 -0.71 -8.16
N ALA A 98 8.54 0.39 -8.89
CA ALA A 98 7.50 1.37 -8.56
C ALA A 98 6.07 0.80 -8.66
N ASP A 99 5.87 -0.29 -9.40
CA ASP A 99 4.59 -0.99 -9.50
C ASP A 99 4.38 -2.02 -8.37
N GLY A 100 5.37 -2.19 -7.47
CA GLY A 100 5.32 -3.16 -6.37
C GLY A 100 5.86 -4.55 -6.73
N THR A 101 6.38 -4.74 -7.96
CA THR A 101 7.06 -5.98 -8.32
C THR A 101 8.35 -6.09 -7.53
N TRP A 102 8.45 -7.09 -6.67
CA TRP A 102 9.71 -7.37 -5.97
C TRP A 102 10.53 -8.38 -6.75
N HIS A 103 11.84 -8.26 -6.64
CA HIS A 103 12.81 -9.17 -7.23
C HIS A 103 13.81 -9.58 -6.16
N TYR A 104 14.18 -10.84 -6.17
CA TYR A 104 15.27 -11.38 -5.36
C TYR A 104 16.23 -12.13 -6.27
N THR A 105 17.52 -11.83 -6.17
CA THR A 105 18.58 -12.55 -6.87
C THR A 105 19.54 -13.15 -5.86
N VAL A 106 19.76 -14.47 -5.91
CA VAL A 106 20.76 -15.12 -5.05
C VAL A 106 22.17 -14.82 -5.56
N ASN A 107 23.07 -14.46 -4.66
CA ASN A 107 24.47 -14.19 -4.96
C ASN A 107 25.23 -15.50 -5.21
N ASP A 108 26.24 -15.43 -6.08
CA ASP A 108 27.15 -16.54 -6.35
C ASP A 108 28.29 -16.52 -5.35
N THR A 109 28.09 -17.25 -4.25
CA THR A 109 29.00 -17.21 -3.12
C THR A 109 29.18 -18.61 -2.59
N GLY A 110 30.37 -18.90 -2.05
CA GLY A 110 30.70 -20.24 -1.57
C GLY A 110 29.81 -20.77 -0.44
N ALA A 111 28.93 -19.97 0.18
CA ALA A 111 27.91 -20.49 1.10
C ALA A 111 26.66 -21.00 0.36
N VAL A 112 26.27 -20.32 -0.72
CA VAL A 112 25.18 -20.74 -1.61
C VAL A 112 25.64 -21.96 -2.41
N ASP A 113 26.84 -21.93 -2.99
CA ASP A 113 27.40 -22.98 -3.86
C ASP A 113 27.81 -24.26 -3.09
N ALA A 114 27.78 -24.20 -1.76
CA ALA A 114 28.12 -25.33 -0.89
C ALA A 114 26.89 -26.13 -0.44
N LEU A 115 25.70 -25.78 -0.92
CA LEU A 115 24.47 -26.48 -0.54
C LEU A 115 24.49 -27.91 -1.06
N ALA A 116 24.38 -28.89 -0.15
CA ALA A 116 24.15 -30.26 -0.55
C ALA A 116 22.71 -30.47 -1.02
N GLN A 117 22.46 -31.59 -1.72
CA GLN A 117 21.10 -31.95 -2.14
C GLN A 117 20.13 -31.97 -0.95
N GLY A 118 19.11 -31.11 -1.01
CA GLY A 118 18.07 -31.00 0.02
C GLY A 118 18.36 -29.98 1.12
N GLU A 119 19.51 -29.30 1.10
CA GLU A 119 19.77 -28.16 1.97
C GLU A 119 19.15 -26.88 1.42
N SER A 120 18.91 -25.91 2.30
CA SER A 120 18.39 -24.59 1.91
C SER A 120 18.91 -23.50 2.84
N LEU A 121 19.10 -22.32 2.25
CA LEU A 121 19.31 -21.07 2.97
C LEU A 121 18.02 -20.24 2.89
N SER A 122 17.89 -19.26 3.77
CA SER A 122 16.72 -18.37 3.77
C SER A 122 17.13 -16.95 4.06
N ASP A 123 16.59 -16.04 3.25
CA ASP A 123 16.60 -14.60 3.48
C ASP A 123 15.16 -14.12 3.66
N SER A 124 15.01 -12.97 4.32
CA SER A 124 13.71 -12.32 4.50
C SER A 124 13.87 -10.82 4.36
N PHE A 125 13.02 -10.18 3.57
CA PHE A 125 12.96 -8.73 3.42
C PHE A 125 11.51 -8.25 3.55
N THR A 126 11.32 -6.99 3.91
CA THR A 126 10.02 -6.31 3.94
C THR A 126 9.97 -5.25 2.87
N VAL A 127 8.84 -5.12 2.19
CA VAL A 127 8.51 -4.06 1.23
C VAL A 127 7.53 -3.08 1.87
#